data_AF-A0A940EIK4-F1
#
_entry.id   AF-A0A940EIK4-F1
#
_cell.length_a   1.000
_cell.length_b   1.000
_cell.length_c   1.000
_cell.angle_alpha   90.00
_cell.angle_beta   90.00
_cell.angle_gamma   90.00
#
_symmetry.space_group_name_H-M   'P 1'
#
loop_
_entity.id
_entity.type
_entity.pdbx_description
1 polymer ?
#
loop_
_entity_poly.entity_id
_entity_poly.type
_entity_poly.pdbx_seq_one_letter_code
_entity_poly.pdbx_strand_id
1 'polypeptide(L)'
;MSGQSLEDYSTQYIFKLLGMRNTRIFTVLSENQNFGSRVFGQSGDEVYDLYHLEGVTGDGAVYSTTDDLLKWHYGLLYNKLIPAKLKKEAFLPAVLNDGSKSYYGFGWSID
;
A
#
# COMPACT_ATOMS: atom_id res chain seq x y z
N MET A 1 6.55 -6.34 -17.12
CA MET A 1 5.70 -6.36 -15.91
C MET A 1 5.67 -7.76 -15.34
N SER A 2 5.40 -7.93 -14.04
CA SER A 2 5.49 -9.23 -13.33
C SER A 2 4.44 -10.27 -13.76
N GLY A 3 3.33 -9.83 -14.37
CA GLY A 3 2.20 -10.70 -14.73
C GLY A 3 1.34 -11.14 -13.53
N GLN A 4 1.62 -10.63 -12.33
CA GLN A 4 0.90 -10.93 -11.09
C GLN A 4 -0.08 -9.80 -10.75
N SER A 5 -1.13 -10.13 -9.99
CA SER A 5 -1.96 -9.11 -9.33
C SER A 5 -1.10 -8.28 -8.35
N LEU A 6 -1.51 -7.04 -8.06
CA LEU A 6 -0.80 -6.22 -7.07
C LEU A 6 -0.87 -6.86 -5.67
N GLU A 7 -1.96 -7.56 -5.38
CA GLU A 7 -2.16 -8.33 -4.16
C GLU A 7 -1.10 -9.44 -4.01
N ASP A 8 -0.91 -10.28 -5.03
CA ASP A 8 0.07 -11.37 -5.01
C ASP A 8 1.49 -10.83 -4.94
N TYR A 9 1.79 -9.83 -5.76
CA TYR A 9 3.11 -9.21 -5.81
C TYR A 9 3.47 -8.59 -4.45
N SER A 10 2.57 -7.81 -3.86
CA SER A 10 2.81 -7.18 -2.55
C SER A 10 2.90 -8.22 -1.43
N THR A 11 2.10 -9.27 -1.51
CA THR A 11 2.19 -10.40 -0.57
C THR A 11 3.56 -11.08 -0.64
N GLN A 12 4.05 -11.36 -1.84
CA GLN A 12 5.31 -12.06 -2.05
C GLN A 12 6.53 -11.21 -1.68
N TYR A 13 6.57 -9.95 -2.12
CA TYR A 13 7.79 -9.14 -2.09
C TYR A 13 7.83 -8.11 -0.95
N ILE A 14 6.70 -7.85 -0.27
CA ILE A 14 6.62 -6.88 0.82
C ILE A 14 6.13 -7.56 2.10
N PHE A 15 4.88 -8.07 2.10
CA PHE A 15 4.22 -8.48 3.34
C PHE A 15 4.85 -9.73 3.96
N LYS A 16 5.11 -10.78 3.15
CA LYS A 16 5.83 -11.98 3.64
C LYS A 16 7.24 -11.66 4.11
N LEU A 17 7.96 -10.83 3.36
CA LEU A 17 9.34 -10.43 3.70
C LEU A 17 9.41 -9.70 5.04
N LEU A 18 8.43 -8.86 5.36
CA LEU A 18 8.37 -8.11 6.61
C LEU A 18 7.60 -8.81 7.73
N GLY A 19 7.03 -9.99 7.48
CA GLY A 19 6.20 -10.70 8.46
C GLY A 19 4.88 -9.99 8.77
N MET A 20 4.33 -9.26 7.80
CA MET A 20 3.05 -8.56 7.89
C MET A 20 1.90 -9.53 7.58
N ARG A 21 1.50 -10.34 8.57
CA ARG A 21 0.59 -11.49 8.39
C ARG A 21 -0.89 -11.11 8.35
N ASN A 22 -1.22 -9.88 8.74
CA ASN A 22 -2.57 -9.34 8.77
C ASN A 22 -2.70 -8.17 7.79
N THR A 23 -1.88 -8.17 6.74
CA THR A 23 -1.90 -7.14 5.68
C THR A 23 -2.22 -7.75 4.34
N ARG A 24 -3.14 -7.13 3.61
CA ARG A 24 -3.60 -7.60 2.31
C ARG A 24 -4.07 -6.43 1.47
N ILE A 25 -3.80 -6.46 0.17
CA ILE A 25 -4.53 -5.62 -0.79
C ILE A 25 -5.79 -6.38 -1.16
N PHE A 26 -6.96 -5.78 -0.95
CA PHE A 26 -8.22 -6.48 -1.11
C PHE A 26 -9.27 -5.61 -1.79
N THR A 27 -9.93 -6.17 -2.80
CA THR A 27 -11.00 -5.51 -3.57
C THR A 27 -12.09 -6.51 -3.94
N VAL A 28 -13.18 -6.01 -4.55
CA VAL A 28 -14.23 -6.88 -5.13
C VAL A 28 -13.71 -7.79 -6.25
N LEU A 29 -12.52 -7.52 -6.78
CA LEU A 29 -11.86 -8.30 -7.84
C LEU A 29 -10.83 -9.31 -7.33
N SER A 30 -10.56 -9.35 -6.01
CA SER A 30 -9.64 -10.33 -5.42
C SER A 30 -10.11 -11.76 -5.69
N GLU A 31 -9.21 -12.65 -6.12
CA GLU A 31 -9.57 -14.05 -6.43
C GLU A 31 -10.12 -14.79 -5.21
N ASN A 32 -9.50 -14.56 -4.04
CA ASN A 32 -9.95 -15.11 -2.77
C ASN A 32 -10.75 -14.09 -1.96
N GLN A 33 -12.07 -14.21 -1.94
CA GLN A 33 -12.93 -13.27 -1.19
C GLN A 33 -12.92 -13.50 0.33
N ASN A 34 -12.28 -14.56 0.84
CA ASN A 34 -12.19 -14.79 2.29
C ASN A 34 -11.12 -13.90 2.91
N PHE A 35 -11.55 -13.00 3.80
CA PHE A 35 -10.66 -12.17 4.61
C PHE A 35 -11.23 -11.94 6.01
N GLY A 36 -11.05 -12.93 6.89
CA GLY A 36 -11.74 -12.96 8.19
C GLY A 36 -11.39 -11.85 9.17
N SER A 37 -10.24 -11.19 9.02
CA SER A 37 -9.82 -10.06 9.85
C SER A 37 -10.06 -8.70 9.20
N ARG A 38 -10.82 -8.64 8.11
CA ARG A 38 -11.08 -7.39 7.41
C ARG A 38 -12.04 -6.51 8.20
N VAL A 39 -11.74 -5.22 8.23
CA VAL A 39 -12.66 -4.20 8.72
C VAL A 39 -13.60 -3.75 7.60
N PHE A 40 -14.83 -3.36 7.95
CA PHE A 40 -15.84 -2.93 6.99
C PHE A 40 -16.01 -1.41 7.06
N GLY A 41 -16.20 -0.78 5.91
CA GLY A 41 -16.64 0.61 5.81
C GLY A 41 -18.05 0.80 6.40
N GLN A 42 -18.27 1.97 7.00
CA GLN A 42 -19.52 2.33 7.66
C GLN A 42 -19.90 3.77 7.32
N SER A 43 -21.19 4.01 7.10
CA SER A 43 -21.79 5.34 6.97
C SER A 43 -23.01 5.41 7.88
N GLY A 44 -22.91 6.16 8.98
CA GLY A 44 -23.93 6.14 10.03
C GLY A 44 -24.05 4.74 10.64
N ASP A 45 -25.28 4.21 10.68
CA ASP A 45 -25.55 2.85 11.19
C ASP A 45 -25.49 1.77 10.08
N GLU A 46 -25.19 2.15 8.83
CA GLU A 46 -25.16 1.23 7.69
C GLU A 46 -23.74 0.79 7.33
N VAL A 47 -23.61 -0.49 6.99
CA VAL A 47 -22.39 -1.00 6.35
C VAL A 47 -22.34 -0.44 4.93
N TYR A 48 -21.33 0.38 4.66
CA TYR A 48 -21.07 0.97 3.35
C TYR A 48 -19.63 0.63 2.95
N ASP A 49 -19.48 -0.48 2.25
CA ASP A 49 -18.20 -1.17 2.11
C ASP A 49 -18.15 -1.95 0.80
N LEU A 50 -17.00 -1.93 0.11
CA LEU A 50 -16.72 -2.75 -1.08
C LEU A 50 -17.87 -2.77 -2.09
N TYR A 51 -18.39 -1.60 -2.43
CA TYR A 51 -19.41 -1.51 -3.46
C TYR A 51 -18.82 -1.82 -4.84
N HIS A 52 -19.68 -2.10 -5.81
CA HIS A 52 -19.33 -2.69 -7.11
C HIS A 52 -18.29 -1.93 -7.96
N LEU A 53 -17.91 -0.69 -7.61
CA LEU A 53 -16.84 0.05 -8.28
C LEU A 53 -15.49 0.01 -7.54
N GLU A 54 -15.41 -0.61 -6.36
CA GLU A 54 -14.18 -0.72 -5.55
C GLU A 54 -13.27 -1.86 -6.03
N GLY A 55 -12.84 -1.78 -7.29
CA GLY A 55 -11.88 -2.70 -7.93
C GLY A 55 -10.48 -2.13 -8.12
N VAL A 56 -10.26 -0.85 -7.78
CA VAL A 56 -9.00 -0.14 -8.03
C VAL A 56 -7.97 -0.50 -6.96
N THR A 57 -6.70 -0.65 -7.38
CA THR A 57 -5.57 -0.90 -6.48
C THR A 57 -4.39 -0.02 -6.89
N GLY A 58 -3.52 0.28 -5.92
CA GLY A 58 -2.31 1.10 -6.10
C GLY A 58 -2.43 2.51 -5.54
N ASP A 59 -3.62 3.11 -5.60
CA ASP A 59 -4.00 4.35 -4.91
C ASP A 59 -4.55 4.09 -3.49
N GLY A 60 -4.96 2.85 -3.20
CA GLY A 60 -5.47 2.41 -1.91
C GLY A 60 -5.68 0.90 -1.81
N ALA A 61 -6.74 0.49 -1.11
CA ALA A 61 -7.17 -0.91 -0.91
C ALA A 61 -6.22 -1.79 -0.08
N VAL A 62 -5.24 -1.20 0.60
CA VAL A 62 -4.39 -1.92 1.58
C VAL A 62 -5.11 -1.94 2.93
N TYR A 63 -5.46 -3.13 3.39
CA TYR A 63 -5.95 -3.39 4.74
C TYR A 63 -4.79 -3.89 5.59
N SER A 64 -4.60 -3.33 6.78
CA SER A 64 -3.49 -3.69 7.67
C SER A 64 -3.88 -3.53 9.14
N THR A 65 -2.96 -3.88 10.03
CA THR A 65 -3.04 -3.65 11.47
C THR A 65 -1.92 -2.71 11.91
N THR A 66 -2.08 -2.05 13.06
CA THR A 66 -1.03 -1.19 13.62
C THR A 66 0.31 -1.91 13.79
N ASP A 67 0.27 -3.17 14.23
CA ASP A 67 1.47 -4.00 14.41
C ASP A 67 2.19 -4.29 13.09
N ASP A 68 1.44 -4.53 12.01
CA ASP A 68 2.03 -4.74 10.69
C ASP A 68 2.55 -3.44 10.08
N LEU A 69 1.86 -2.32 10.26
CA LEU A 69 2.35 -1.01 9.84
C LEU A 69 3.64 -0.61 10.56
N LEU A 70 3.82 -1.00 11.82
CA LEU A 70 5.08 -0.81 12.53
C LEU A 70 6.23 -1.63 11.90
N LYS A 71 5.95 -2.88 11.48
CA LYS A 71 6.93 -3.69 10.73
C LYS A 71 7.25 -3.06 9.38
N TRP A 72 6.25 -2.53 8.68
CA TRP A 72 6.45 -1.79 7.44
C TRP A 72 7.36 -0.56 7.65
N HIS A 73 7.07 0.23 8.68
CA HIS A 73 7.88 1.39 9.06
C HIS A 73 9.34 1.00 9.31
N TYR A 74 9.60 -0.04 10.11
CA TYR A 74 10.97 -0.52 10.32
C TYR A 74 11.61 -1.13 9.08
N GLY A 75 10.82 -1.78 8.21
CA GLY A 75 11.27 -2.30 6.92
C GLY A 75 11.80 -1.18 6.03
N LEU A 76 11.13 -0.04 6.00
CA LEU A 76 11.55 1.14 5.26
C LEU A 76 12.73 1.86 5.95
N LEU A 77 12.66 2.04 7.27
CA LEU A 77 13.69 2.71 8.06
C LEU A 77 15.05 2.03 7.88
N TYR A 78 15.08 0.70 7.98
CA TYR A 78 16.29 -0.11 7.89
C TYR A 78 16.61 -0.64 6.49
N ASN A 79 15.98 -0.09 5.44
CA ASN A 79 16.27 -0.42 4.04
C ASN A 79 16.09 -1.91 3.69
N LYS A 80 15.13 -2.60 4.33
CA LYS A 80 14.87 -4.03 4.07
C LYS A 80 14.16 -4.26 2.73
N LEU A 81 13.32 -3.31 2.31
CA LEU A 81 12.55 -3.40 1.07
C LEU A 81 13.33 -2.87 -0.13
N ILE A 82 14.01 -1.74 0.05
CA ILE A 82 14.72 -1.03 -1.02
C ILE A 82 16.06 -0.50 -0.49
N PRO A 83 17.11 -0.42 -1.34
CA PRO A 83 18.38 0.20 -0.97
C PRO A 83 18.21 1.65 -0.52
N ALA A 84 19.10 2.11 0.37
CA ALA A 84 19.08 3.48 0.89
C ALA A 84 19.08 4.56 -0.20
N LYS A 85 19.74 4.30 -1.34
CA LYS A 85 19.75 5.21 -2.51
C LYS A 85 18.34 5.41 -3.08
N LEU A 86 17.61 4.31 -3.32
CA LEU A 86 16.23 4.39 -3.85
C LEU A 86 15.28 4.98 -2.82
N LYS A 87 15.47 4.68 -1.53
CA LYS A 87 14.68 5.34 -0.47
C LYS A 87 14.89 6.84 -0.44
N LYS A 88 16.14 7.31 -0.58
CA LYS A 88 16.44 8.74 -0.66
C LYS A 88 15.75 9.37 -1.87
N GLU A 89 15.78 8.71 -3.03
CA GLU A 89 15.11 9.17 -4.25
C GLU A 89 13.60 9.24 -4.10
N ALA A 90 12.99 8.25 -3.43
CA ALA A 90 11.55 8.24 -3.15
C ALA A 90 11.09 9.46 -2.35
N PHE A 91 11.95 10.02 -1.49
CA PHE A 91 11.67 11.19 -0.66
C PHE A 91 12.17 12.51 -1.26
N LEU A 92 12.53 12.54 -2.55
CA LEU A 92 12.86 13.80 -3.23
C LEU A 92 11.61 14.38 -3.91
N PRO A 93 11.42 15.71 -3.85
CA PRO A 93 10.42 16.39 -4.64
C PRO A 93 10.55 16.07 -6.13
N ALA A 94 9.44 15.76 -6.79
CA ALA A 94 9.40 15.66 -8.24
C ALA A 94 9.63 17.04 -8.88
N VAL A 95 10.27 17.06 -10.05
CA VAL A 95 10.40 18.26 -10.88
C VAL A 95 9.29 18.23 -11.93
N LEU A 96 8.49 19.28 -11.97
CA LEU A 96 7.39 19.43 -12.92
C LEU A 96 7.92 19.86 -14.30
N ASN A 97 7.06 19.78 -15.31
CA ASN A 97 7.43 20.10 -16.70
C ASN A 97 7.90 21.56 -16.88
N ASP A 98 7.53 22.46 -15.97
CA ASP A 98 7.96 23.87 -15.96
C ASP A 98 9.27 24.10 -15.17
N GLY A 99 9.89 23.04 -14.64
CA GLY A 99 11.11 23.10 -13.85
C GLY A 99 10.89 23.42 -12.36
N SER A 100 9.65 23.68 -11.93
CA SER A 100 9.33 23.86 -10.51
C SER A 100 9.35 22.54 -9.74
N LYS A 101 9.52 22.61 -8.41
CA LYS A 101 9.46 21.43 -7.53
C LYS A 101 8.05 21.23 -6.98
N SER A 102 7.58 19.99 -6.95
CA SER A 102 6.36 19.62 -6.24
C SER A 102 6.59 19.51 -4.72
N TYR A 103 5.52 19.24 -3.98
CA TYR A 103 5.58 18.80 -2.57
C TYR A 103 5.35 17.28 -2.45
N TYR A 104 5.70 16.52 -3.50
CA TYR A 104 5.39 15.09 -3.58
C TYR A 104 6.45 14.28 -4.33
N GLY A 105 6.79 13.10 -3.84
CA GLY A 105 7.71 12.16 -4.47
C GLY A 105 7.30 10.71 -4.23
N PHE A 106 7.18 9.90 -5.29
CA PHE A 106 6.95 8.44 -5.23
C PHE A 106 6.01 7.94 -4.10
N GLY A 107 4.86 8.58 -3.88
CA GLY A 107 3.91 8.15 -2.84
C GLY A 107 3.93 8.98 -1.55
N TRP A 108 4.83 9.96 -1.43
CA TRP A 108 5.09 10.72 -0.20
C TRP A 108 4.85 12.20 -0.39
N SER A 109 4.11 12.81 0.53
CA SER A 109 4.15 14.27 0.72
C SER A 109 5.47 14.66 1.37
N ILE A 110 6.06 15.76 0.90
CA ILE A 110 7.38 16.24 1.29
C ILE A 110 7.24 17.68 1.76
N ASP A 111 7.58 17.92 3.02
CA ASP A 111 7.59 19.23 3.68
C ASP A 111 9.01 19.80 3.81
#